data_AF-A0AA97FKM3-F1
#
_entry.id   AF-A0AA97FKM3-F1
#
_cell.length_a   1.000
_cell.length_b   1.000
_cell.length_c   1.000
_cell.angle_alpha   90.00
_cell.angle_beta   90.00
_cell.angle_gamma   90.00
#
_symmetry.space_group_name_H-M   'P 1'
#
loop_
_entity.id
_entity.type
_entity.pdbx_description
1 polymer ?
#
loop_
_entity_poly.entity_id
_entity_poly.type
_entity_poly.pdbx_seq_one_letter_code
_entity_poly.pdbx_strand_id
1 'polypeptide(L)'
;MTDSPYGWEHQKRRAELLPLAYNTPCPRCGNIMLETDDLDLGHTVDHAIDPHSVGDRIEHADCNRSAGGTLGAMLRSHKERFRPSRAW
;
A
#
# COMPACT_ATOMS: atom_id res chain seq x y z
N MET A 1 -22.37 1.59 2.56
CA MET A 1 -21.66 0.90 1.47
C MET A 1 -20.21 0.87 1.89
N THR A 2 -19.63 -0.32 2.10
CA THR A 2 -18.20 -0.42 2.41
C THR A 2 -17.46 -0.03 1.13
N ASP A 3 -16.96 1.20 1.05
CA ASP A 3 -15.99 1.57 0.03
C ASP A 3 -14.84 0.59 0.16
N SER A 4 -14.76 -0.35 -0.77
CA SER A 4 -13.62 -1.25 -0.83
C SER A 4 -12.44 -0.37 -1.23
N PRO A 5 -11.36 -0.28 -0.44
CA PRO A 5 -10.20 0.56 -0.77
C PRO A 5 -9.55 0.16 -2.11
N TYR A 6 -9.93 -1.00 -2.66
CA TYR A 6 -9.53 -1.53 -3.95
C TYR A 6 -10.66 -1.52 -4.99
N GLY A 7 -11.57 -0.55 -4.90
CA GLY A 7 -12.73 -0.40 -5.78
C GLY A 7 -12.37 -0.02 -7.22
N TRP A 8 -13.41 0.34 -8.00
CA TRP A 8 -13.26 0.70 -9.42
C TRP A 8 -12.25 1.84 -9.64
N GLU A 9 -12.26 2.86 -8.78
CA GLU A 9 -11.34 4.00 -8.87
C GLU A 9 -9.88 3.57 -8.70
N HIS A 10 -9.61 2.63 -7.80
CA HIS A 10 -8.28 2.07 -7.58
C HIS A 10 -7.79 1.30 -8.82
N GLN A 11 -8.65 0.46 -9.41
CA GLN A 11 -8.31 -0.28 -10.63
C GLN A 11 -8.05 0.66 -11.81
N LYS A 12 -8.89 1.68 -11.98
CA LYS A 12 -8.73 2.71 -13.01
C LYS A 12 -7.40 3.43 -12.85
N ARG A 13 -7.08 3.89 -11.64
CA ARG A 13 -5.85 4.62 -11.35
C ARG A 13 -4.61 3.75 -11.53
N ARG A 14 -4.68 2.46 -11.14
CA ARG A 14 -3.62 1.50 -11.45
C ARG A 14 -3.40 1.40 -12.95
N ALA A 15 -4.47 1.26 -13.74
CA ALA A 15 -4.34 1.16 -15.20
C ALA A 15 -3.76 2.44 -15.84
N GLU A 16 -4.05 3.62 -15.28
CA GLU A 16 -3.50 4.90 -15.75
C GLU A 16 -2.00 5.06 -15.41
N LEU A 17 -1.59 4.64 -14.21
CA LEU A 17 -0.22 4.84 -13.72
C LEU A 17 0.75 3.72 -14.12
N LEU A 18 0.26 2.50 -14.32
CA LEU A 18 1.07 1.34 -14.67
C LEU A 18 1.96 1.56 -15.91
N PRO A 19 1.45 2.05 -17.07
CA PRO A 19 2.30 2.27 -18.24
C PRO A 19 3.35 3.37 -18.03
N LEU A 20 3.12 4.31 -17.11
CA LEU A 20 4.08 5.37 -16.80
C LEU A 20 5.20 4.91 -15.86
N ALA A 21 4.99 3.79 -15.17
CA ALA A 21 5.93 3.26 -14.19
C ALA A 21 7.00 2.36 -14.79
N TYR A 22 6.77 1.79 -15.98
CA TYR A 22 7.73 0.92 -16.62
C TYR A 22 9.06 1.64 -16.88
N ASN A 23 10.17 0.92 -16.67
CA ASN A 23 11.54 1.43 -16.77
C ASN A 23 11.89 2.54 -15.76
N THR A 24 11.07 2.72 -14.71
CA THR A 24 11.37 3.62 -13.60
C THR A 24 11.74 2.83 -12.35
N PRO A 25 12.58 3.38 -11.44
CA PRO A 25 12.96 2.69 -10.22
C PRO A 25 11.78 2.60 -9.25
N CYS A 26 11.61 1.43 -8.64
CA CYS A 26 10.64 1.20 -7.58
C CYS A 26 10.95 2.12 -6.37
N PRO A 27 9.97 2.88 -5.85
CA PRO A 27 10.15 3.78 -4.71
C PRO A 27 10.64 3.11 -3.41
N ARG A 28 10.48 1.79 -3.28
CA ARG A 28 10.88 1.02 -2.08
C ARG A 28 12.27 0.43 -2.21
N CYS A 29 12.51 -0.34 -3.27
CA CYS A 29 13.75 -1.13 -3.42
C CYS A 29 14.77 -0.49 -4.38
N GLY A 30 14.37 0.51 -5.17
CA GLY A 30 15.24 1.19 -6.14
C GLY A 30 15.50 0.42 -7.44
N ASN A 31 15.08 -0.84 -7.54
CA ASN A 31 15.22 -1.63 -8.77
C ASN A 31 14.24 -1.16 -9.84
N ILE A 32 14.63 -1.29 -11.11
CA ILE A 32 13.79 -0.94 -12.25
C ILE A 32 12.54 -1.83 -12.29
N MET A 33 11.38 -1.21 -12.49
CA MET A 33 10.11 -1.90 -12.71
C MET A 33 9.95 -2.25 -14.19
N LEU A 34 9.79 -3.53 -14.50
CA LEU A 34 9.59 -4.04 -15.85
C LEU A 34 8.13 -4.41 -16.12
N GLU A 35 7.73 -4.47 -17.38
CA GLU A 35 6.40 -4.93 -17.80
C GLU A 35 6.09 -6.37 -17.38
N THR A 36 7.13 -7.19 -17.20
CA THR A 36 7.03 -8.58 -16.76
C THR A 36 6.94 -8.74 -15.25
N ASP A 37 7.16 -7.67 -14.49
CA ASP A 37 7.12 -7.71 -13.03
C ASP A 37 5.67 -7.64 -12.53
N ASP A 38 5.41 -8.26 -11.38
CA ASP A 38 4.18 -8.04 -10.65
C ASP A 38 4.23 -6.66 -9.96
N LEU A 39 3.40 -5.73 -10.44
CA LEU A 39 3.33 -4.37 -9.94
C LEU A 39 1.97 -4.06 -9.32
N ASP A 40 1.99 -3.44 -8.14
CA ASP A 40 0.80 -3.00 -7.42
C ASP A 40 0.73 -1.46 -7.35
N LEU A 41 -0.49 -0.93 -7.21
CA LEU A 41 -0.70 0.48 -6.87
C LEU A 41 -0.44 0.64 -5.37
N GLY A 42 0.65 1.32 -5.03
CA GLY A 42 1.06 1.66 -3.68
C GLY A 42 0.55 3.02 -3.25
N HIS A 43 0.69 3.30 -1.95
CA HIS A 43 0.26 4.55 -1.33
C HIS A 43 1.46 5.25 -0.68
N THR A 44 1.60 6.56 -0.87
CA THR A 44 2.60 7.35 -0.15
C THR A 44 2.38 7.38 1.35
N VAL A 45 1.13 7.56 1.75
CA VAL A 45 0.71 7.35 3.13
C VAL A 45 -0.04 6.03 3.17
N ASP A 46 0.48 5.02 3.87
CA ASP A 46 -0.16 3.71 3.91
C ASP A 46 -1.62 3.83 4.40
N HIS A 47 -2.53 3.09 3.76
CA HIS A 47 -3.96 3.09 4.11
C HIS A 47 -4.22 2.69 5.59
N ALA A 48 -3.30 1.95 6.20
CA ALA A 48 -3.35 1.60 7.62
C ALA A 48 -3.18 2.82 8.56
N ILE A 49 -2.58 3.90 8.06
CA ILE A 49 -2.38 5.17 8.77
C ILE A 49 -3.53 6.12 8.45
N ASP A 50 -3.83 6.30 7.15
CA ASP A 50 -4.91 7.16 6.68
C ASP A 50 -5.86 6.36 5.76
N PRO A 51 -7.09 6.03 6.23
CA PRO A 51 -8.09 5.33 5.43
C PRO A 51 -8.56 6.12 4.19
N HIS A 52 -8.29 7.42 4.11
CA HIS A 52 -8.62 8.25 2.95
C HIS A 52 -7.46 8.38 1.95
N SER A 53 -6.32 7.75 2.24
CA SER A 53 -5.17 7.73 1.35
C SER A 53 -5.51 7.06 0.02
N VAL A 54 -5.23 7.78 -1.07
CA VAL A 54 -5.44 7.30 -2.43
C VAL A 54 -4.11 6.81 -2.98
N GLY A 55 -4.11 5.63 -3.62
CA GLY A 55 -2.93 5.09 -4.29
C GLY A 55 -2.39 6.05 -5.37
N ASP A 56 -1.11 6.37 -5.29
CA ASP A 56 -0.50 7.47 -6.03
C ASP A 56 0.79 7.10 -6.76
N ARG A 57 1.28 5.87 -6.59
CA ARG A 57 2.51 5.39 -7.22
C ARG A 57 2.48 3.89 -7.45
N ILE A 58 3.24 3.44 -8.44
CA ILE A 58 3.42 2.01 -8.72
C ILE A 58 4.67 1.50 -8.01
N GLU A 59 4.57 0.31 -7.44
CA GLU A 59 5.65 -0.37 -6.73
C GLU A 59 5.65 -1.86 -7.10
N HIS A 60 6.77 -2.55 -6.91
CA HIS A 60 6.77 -4.02 -6.93
C HIS A 60 5.77 -4.58 -5.91
N ALA A 61 4.98 -5.56 -6.31
CA ALA A 61 3.94 -6.16 -5.48
C ALA A 61 4.52 -6.69 -4.15
N ASP A 62 5.67 -7.36 -4.20
CA ASP A 62 6.35 -7.87 -3.00
C ASP A 62 6.78 -6.75 -2.06
N CYS A 63 7.30 -5.65 -2.62
CA CYS A 63 7.72 -4.48 -1.83
C CYS A 63 6.52 -3.84 -1.14
N ASN A 64 5.43 -3.62 -1.88
CA ASN A 64 4.21 -3.01 -1.37
C ASN A 64 3.59 -3.86 -0.25
N ARG A 65 3.41 -5.17 -0.49
CA ARG A 65 2.80 -6.09 0.47
C ARG A 65 3.66 -6.29 1.71
N SER A 66 4.99 -6.36 1.55
CA SER A 66 5.93 -6.46 2.67
C SER A 66 5.88 -5.21 3.57
N ALA A 67 5.88 -4.02 2.96
CA ALA A 67 5.77 -2.76 3.69
C ALA A 67 4.45 -2.67 4.48
N GLY A 68 3.32 -2.93 3.81
CA GLY A 68 2.00 -2.92 4.45
C GLY A 68 1.87 -3.98 5.55
N GLY A 69 2.41 -5.18 5.34
CA GLY A 69 2.42 -6.26 6.34
C GLY A 69 3.23 -5.88 7.59
N THR A 70 4.40 -5.29 7.40
CA THR A 70 5.29 -4.83 8.48
C THR A 70 4.63 -3.74 9.31
N LEU A 71 4.08 -2.71 8.65
CA LEU A 71 3.37 -1.63 9.33
C LEU A 71 2.12 -2.14 10.07
N GLY A 72 1.34 -3.00 9.43
CA GLY A 72 0.15 -3.62 10.05
C GLY A 72 0.51 -4.42 11.31
N ALA A 73 1.62 -5.16 11.30
CA ALA A 73 2.10 -5.87 12.47
C ALA A 73 2.53 -4.92 13.60
N MET A 74 3.25 -3.84 13.26
CA MET A 74 3.66 -2.81 14.21
C MET A 74 2.46 -2.13 14.88
N LEU A 75 1.45 -1.72 14.10
CA LEU A 75 0.23 -1.07 14.61
C LEU A 75 -0.58 -2.00 15.52
N ARG A 76 -0.70 -3.28 15.18
CA ARG A 76 -1.35 -4.29 16.03
C ARG A 76 -0.63 -4.45 17.36
N SER A 77 0.69 -4.62 17.33
CA SER A 77 1.52 -4.75 18.54
C SER A 77 1.42 -3.51 19.44
N HIS A 78 1.42 -2.31 18.85
CA HIS A 78 1.22 -1.07 19.59
C HIS A 78 -0.15 -1.02 20.28
N LYS A 79 -1.23 -1.38 19.56
CA LYS A 79 -2.59 -1.44 20.13
C LYS A 79 -2.68 -2.43 21.30
N GLU A 80 -2.03 -3.58 21.19
CA GLU A 80 -2.00 -4.58 22.27
C GLU A 80 -1.24 -4.09 23.49
N ARG A 81 -0.08 -3.44 23.29
CA ARG A 81 0.73 -2.88 24.38
C ARG A 81 -0.02 -1.83 25.20
N PHE A 82 -0.86 -1.01 24.55
CA PHE A 82 -1.61 0.06 25.19
C PHE A 82 -3.09 -0.30 25.46
N ARG A 83 -3.46 -1.59 25.44
CA ARG A 83 -4.80 -2.01 25.87
C ARG A 83 -4.97 -1.75 27.37
N PRO A 84 -5.99 -0.98 27.79
CA PRO A 84 -6.24 -0.76 29.22
C PRO A 84 -6.60 -2.09 29.90
N SER A 85 -6.03 -2.32 31.07
CA SER A 85 -6.24 -3.55 31.86
C SER A 85 -7.63 -3.63 32.50
N ARG A 86 -8.36 -2.51 32.54
CA ARG A 86 -9.74 -2.41 33.01
C ARG A 86 -10.59 -1.68 31.98
N ALA A 87 -11.75 -2.24 31.65
CA ALA A 87 -12.84 -1.53 31.00
C ALA A 87 -13.64 -0.82 32.10
N TRP A 88 -13.76 0.50 32.00
CA TRP A 88 -14.63 1.31 32.85
C TRP A 88 -16.00 1.45 32.19
#